data_AF-A0A7V8DD07-F1
#
_entry.id   AF-A0A7V8DD07-F1
#
_cell.length_a   1.000
_cell.length_b   1.000
_cell.length_c   1.000
_cell.angle_alpha   90.00
_cell.angle_beta   90.00
_cell.angle_gamma   90.00
#
_symmetry.space_group_name_H-M   'P 1'
#
loop_
_entity.id
_entity.type
_entity.pdbx_description
1 polymer ?
#
loop_
_entity_poly.entity_id
_entity_poly.type
_entity_poly.pdbx_seq_one_letter_code
_entity_poly.pdbx_strand_id
1 'polypeptide(L)'
;MKKHSLLRKIIYANTIVFASMFLLFTALTILKAYSDNYRIAEEETEINLRKSVASASYHFKKSDFIELQRFVSSFTEPGKGTSVLISLPSAAKPAAGLRAVLLDDDPLVHMNWRMAAKAAGAELNTYKTPRELAAAAATLPRDIPLYIDSELADGAKGEDIAAELHDKGFSDITMATGHGPDKFAHLPWLKVSGKEPPWSN
;
A
#
# COMPACT_ATOMS: atom_id res chain seq x y z
N MET A 1 16.77 -6.59 -13.21
CA MET A 1 15.60 -5.89 -12.63
C MET A 1 14.43 -6.78 -12.16
N LYS A 2 14.47 -8.12 -12.29
CA LYS A 2 13.36 -9.01 -11.85
C LYS A 2 13.37 -9.40 -10.35
N LYS A 3 14.47 -9.21 -9.62
CA LYS A 3 14.61 -9.65 -8.21
C LYS A 3 13.73 -8.87 -7.20
N HIS A 4 13.53 -7.57 -7.38
CA HIS A 4 12.79 -6.74 -6.41
C HIS A 4 11.26 -6.91 -6.47
N SER A 5 10.70 -7.31 -7.61
CA SER A 5 9.26 -7.56 -7.77
C SER A 5 8.82 -8.87 -7.10
N LEU A 6 9.66 -9.91 -7.16
CA LEU A 6 9.44 -11.15 -6.40
C LEU A 6 9.52 -10.92 -4.88
N LEU A 7 10.46 -10.10 -4.41
CA LEU A 7 10.61 -9.79 -2.99
C LEU A 7 9.34 -9.16 -2.38
N ARG A 8 8.64 -8.27 -3.08
CA ARG A 8 7.39 -7.66 -2.58
C ARG A 8 6.22 -8.63 -2.52
N LYS A 9 6.09 -9.55 -3.48
CA LYS A 9 5.06 -10.61 -3.42
C LYS A 9 5.35 -11.64 -2.34
N ILE A 10 6.63 -11.96 -2.11
CA ILE A 10 7.07 -12.84 -1.03
C ILE A 10 6.77 -12.22 0.34
N ILE A 11 6.94 -10.90 0.51
CA ILE A 11 6.64 -10.21 1.78
C ILE A 11 5.14 -10.27 2.10
N TYR A 12 4.26 -9.92 1.14
CA TYR A 12 2.80 -9.91 1.36
C TYR A 12 2.18 -11.29 1.58
N ALA A 13 2.62 -12.31 0.83
CA ALA A 13 2.16 -13.69 1.04
C ALA A 13 2.63 -14.24 2.39
N ASN A 14 3.81 -13.81 2.86
CA ASN A 14 4.31 -14.16 4.17
C ASN A 14 3.56 -13.46 5.30
N THR A 15 3.19 -12.18 5.21
CA THR A 15 2.53 -11.48 6.34
C THR A 15 1.23 -12.15 6.78
N ILE A 16 0.42 -12.68 5.85
CA ILE A 16 -0.83 -13.40 6.16
C ILE A 16 -0.55 -14.77 6.80
N VAL A 17 0.43 -15.52 6.27
CA VAL A 17 0.84 -16.81 6.84
C VAL A 17 1.43 -16.63 8.25
N PHE A 18 2.18 -15.55 8.47
CA PHE A 18 2.78 -15.21 9.76
C PHE A 18 1.76 -14.77 10.81
N ALA A 19 0.79 -13.93 10.45
CA ALA A 19 -0.30 -13.54 11.35
C ALA A 19 -1.12 -14.77 11.78
N SER A 20 -1.36 -15.68 10.84
CA SER A 20 -2.07 -16.95 11.09
C SER A 20 -1.28 -17.88 12.01
N MET A 21 0.04 -18.03 11.79
CA MET A 21 0.92 -18.82 12.66
C MET A 21 1.08 -18.22 14.06
N PHE A 22 1.14 -16.88 14.18
CA PHE A 22 1.23 -16.22 15.48
C PHE A 22 -0.07 -16.37 16.28
N LEU A 23 -1.23 -16.23 15.63
CA LEU A 23 -2.53 -16.55 16.24
C LEU A 23 -2.61 -18.01 16.68
N LEU A 24 -2.08 -18.93 15.88
CA LEU A 24 -2.00 -20.35 16.23
C LEU A 24 -1.11 -20.55 17.47
N PHE A 25 0.06 -19.91 17.52
CA PHE A 25 1.00 -20.03 18.64
C PHE A 25 0.47 -19.40 19.95
N THR A 26 -0.22 -18.26 19.86
CA THR A 26 -0.90 -17.64 21.01
C THR A 26 -2.09 -18.49 21.47
N ALA A 27 -2.89 -19.03 20.54
CA ALA A 27 -3.94 -19.99 20.87
C ALA A 27 -3.37 -21.24 21.56
N LEU A 28 -2.24 -21.77 21.11
CA LEU A 28 -1.51 -22.88 21.72
C LEU A 28 -1.05 -22.57 23.16
N THR A 29 -0.52 -21.36 23.38
CA THR A 29 -0.05 -20.94 24.71
C THR A 29 -1.22 -20.80 25.68
N ILE A 30 -2.34 -20.25 25.20
CA ILE A 30 -3.59 -20.13 25.97
C ILE A 30 -4.17 -21.52 26.27
N LEU A 31 -4.20 -22.43 25.29
CA LEU A 31 -4.72 -23.79 25.47
C LEU A 31 -3.89 -24.58 26.48
N LYS A 32 -2.56 -24.44 26.45
CA LYS A 32 -1.66 -25.08 27.40
C LYS A 32 -1.85 -24.53 28.82
N ALA A 33 -1.90 -23.21 28.98
CA ALA A 33 -2.21 -22.58 30.27
C ALA A 33 -3.60 -22.96 30.80
N TYR A 34 -4.56 -23.25 29.92
CA TYR A 34 -5.89 -23.73 30.30
C TYR A 34 -5.88 -25.22 30.69
N SER A 35 -5.15 -26.07 29.97
CA SER A 35 -4.95 -27.50 30.26
C SER A 35 -4.27 -27.71 31.62
N ASP A 36 -3.18 -26.98 31.86
CA ASP A 36 -2.38 -27.05 33.08
C ASP A 36 -3.22 -26.68 34.33
N ASN A 37 -4.25 -25.84 34.17
CA ASN A 37 -5.16 -25.45 35.24
C ASN A 37 -6.36 -26.41 35.45
N TYR A 38 -6.66 -27.30 34.50
CA TYR A 38 -7.87 -28.16 34.54
C TYR A 38 -7.62 -29.68 34.45
N ARG A 39 -6.37 -30.13 34.33
CA ARG A 39 -5.95 -31.56 34.38
C ARG A 39 -6.81 -32.50 33.50
N ILE A 40 -7.01 -32.11 32.25
CA ILE A 40 -7.73 -32.91 31.23
C ILE A 40 -6.73 -33.83 30.51
N ALA A 41 -7.12 -35.06 30.21
CA ALA A 41 -6.26 -36.11 29.62
C ALA A 41 -5.67 -35.70 28.25
N GLU A 42 -4.36 -35.85 28.10
CA GLU A 42 -3.50 -34.92 27.34
C GLU A 42 -2.87 -35.45 26.04
N GLU A 43 -3.07 -36.71 25.64
CA GLU A 43 -2.10 -37.32 24.72
C GLU A 43 -2.31 -37.00 23.23
N GLU A 44 -3.52 -37.06 22.69
CA GLU A 44 -3.72 -36.94 21.22
C GLU A 44 -3.72 -35.49 20.71
N THR A 45 -4.20 -34.53 21.50
CA THR A 45 -4.30 -33.12 21.10
C THR A 45 -2.93 -32.45 21.11
N GLU A 46 -2.10 -32.75 22.13
CA GLU A 46 -0.75 -32.19 22.24
C GLU A 46 0.19 -32.73 21.14
N ILE A 47 0.08 -34.03 20.80
CA ILE A 47 0.87 -34.65 19.72
C ILE A 47 0.53 -34.05 18.34
N ASN A 48 -0.76 -33.85 18.04
CA ASN A 48 -1.18 -33.27 16.77
C ASN A 48 -0.81 -31.78 16.65
N LEU A 49 -0.89 -31.02 17.76
CA LEU A 49 -0.43 -29.63 17.82
C LEU A 49 1.09 -29.52 17.61
N ARG A 50 1.89 -30.33 18.31
CA ARG A 50 3.36 -30.33 18.17
C ARG A 50 3.80 -30.67 16.75
N LYS A 51 3.13 -31.62 16.08
CA LYS A 51 3.38 -31.95 14.67
C LYS A 51 3.07 -30.78 13.74
N SER A 52 1.96 -30.07 13.96
CA SER A 52 1.55 -28.93 13.13
C SER A 52 2.44 -27.69 13.33
N VAL A 53 2.94 -27.44 14.55
CA VAL A 53 3.89 -26.36 14.84
C VAL A 53 5.29 -26.70 14.29
N ALA A 54 5.71 -27.96 14.40
CA ALA A 54 6.98 -28.42 13.84
C ALA A 54 7.00 -28.30 12.30
N SER A 55 5.91 -28.65 11.61
CA SER A 55 5.84 -28.50 10.15
C SER A 55 5.83 -27.03 9.69
N ALA A 56 5.26 -26.13 10.49
CA ALA A 56 5.22 -24.70 10.21
C ALA A 56 6.55 -23.97 10.54
N SER A 57 7.33 -24.50 11.49
CA SER A 57 8.59 -23.89 11.95
C SER A 57 9.81 -24.22 11.07
N TYR A 58 9.67 -25.12 10.08
CA TYR A 58 10.79 -25.65 9.28
C TYR A 58 11.54 -24.62 8.43
N HIS A 59 11.04 -23.39 8.32
CA HIS A 59 11.64 -22.31 7.52
C HIS A 59 11.97 -21.03 8.30
N PHE A 60 11.77 -21.01 9.63
CA PHE A 60 12.02 -19.82 10.45
C PHE A 60 13.23 -19.98 11.34
N LYS A 61 14.20 -19.08 11.22
CA LYS A 61 15.35 -19.04 12.13
C LYS A 61 14.90 -18.44 13.45
N LYS A 62 15.55 -18.86 14.54
CA LYS A 62 15.30 -18.32 15.90
C LYS A 62 15.44 -16.79 15.98
N SER A 63 16.27 -16.19 15.12
CA SER A 63 16.41 -14.73 14.95
C SER A 63 15.11 -14.05 14.53
N ASP A 64 14.34 -14.70 13.65
CA ASP A 64 13.16 -14.12 13.02
C ASP A 64 12.00 -14.01 14.03
N PHE A 65 11.95 -14.95 14.99
CA PHE A 65 10.99 -14.91 16.10
C PHE A 65 11.26 -13.78 17.10
N ILE A 66 12.53 -13.49 17.41
CA ILE A 66 12.91 -12.42 18.34
C ILE A 66 12.58 -11.05 17.77
N GLU A 67 12.71 -10.89 16.44
CA GLU A 67 12.36 -9.65 15.76
C GLU A 67 10.84 -9.39 15.78
N LEU A 68 10.03 -10.44 15.62
CA LEU A 68 8.56 -10.35 15.67
C LEU A 68 8.00 -9.99 17.05
N GLN A 69 8.66 -10.41 18.14
CA GLN A 69 8.23 -10.06 19.51
C GLN A 69 8.27 -8.55 19.79
N ARG A 70 9.00 -7.76 19.00
CA ARG A 70 9.03 -6.29 19.13
C ARG A 70 7.77 -5.61 18.60
N PHE A 71 7.01 -6.31 17.77
CA PHE A 71 5.87 -5.76 17.04
C PHE A 71 4.54 -6.30 17.51
N VAL A 72 4.52 -7.25 18.45
CA VAL A 72 3.27 -7.85 18.92
C VAL A 72 3.26 -7.96 20.44
N SER A 73 2.20 -7.48 21.08
CA SER A 73 1.96 -7.58 22.52
C SER A 73 0.58 -8.19 22.76
N SER A 74 0.43 -9.02 23.79
CA SER A 74 -0.86 -9.60 24.17
C SER A 74 -1.16 -9.38 25.65
N PHE A 75 -2.41 -9.06 25.95
CA PHE A 75 -2.92 -8.89 27.30
C PHE A 75 -4.07 -9.87 27.47
N THR A 76 -4.04 -10.71 28.50
CA THR A 76 -5.10 -11.66 28.80
C THR A 76 -5.48 -11.55 30.27
N GLU A 77 -6.79 -11.55 30.54
CA GLU A 77 -7.32 -11.60 31.89
C GLU A 77 -8.38 -12.72 31.95
N PRO A 78 -8.24 -13.71 32.86
CA PRO A 78 -9.22 -14.78 33.01
C PRO A 78 -10.63 -14.22 33.22
N GLY A 79 -11.58 -14.69 32.40
CA GLY A 79 -12.97 -14.23 32.44
C GLY A 79 -13.25 -12.87 31.77
N LYS A 80 -12.23 -12.18 31.24
CA LYS A 80 -12.38 -10.87 30.55
C LYS A 80 -11.89 -10.86 29.10
N GLY A 81 -11.32 -11.98 28.63
CA GLY A 81 -10.89 -12.17 27.25
C GLY A 81 -9.42 -11.83 27.02
N THR A 82 -9.03 -11.82 25.75
CA THR A 82 -7.64 -11.62 25.31
C THR A 82 -7.59 -10.52 24.25
N SER A 83 -6.68 -9.56 24.44
CA SER A 83 -6.37 -8.50 23.48
C SER A 83 -4.98 -8.71 22.89
N VAL A 84 -4.86 -8.56 21.57
CA VAL A 84 -3.59 -8.62 20.85
C VAL A 84 -3.37 -7.29 20.14
N LEU A 85 -2.24 -6.66 20.40
CA LEU A 85 -1.81 -5.41 19.80
C LEU A 85 -0.65 -5.69 18.83
N ILE A 86 -0.85 -5.36 17.56
CA ILE A 86 0.15 -5.51 16.50
C ILE A 86 0.58 -4.11 16.05
N SER A 87 1.85 -3.81 16.24
CA SER A 87 2.51 -2.59 15.79
C SER A 87 3.28 -2.87 14.51
N LEU A 88 2.80 -2.38 13.37
CA LEU A 88 3.53 -2.48 12.11
C LEU A 88 4.40 -1.23 11.92
N PRO A 89 5.64 -1.37 11.41
CA PRO A 89 6.39 -0.19 10.97
C PRO A 89 5.61 0.48 9.83
N SER A 90 5.14 1.70 10.07
CA SER A 90 4.58 2.53 9.01
C SER A 90 5.72 2.80 8.03
N ALA A 91 5.54 2.45 6.75
CA ALA A 91 6.40 2.98 5.71
C ALA A 91 6.36 4.51 5.83
N ALA A 92 7.53 5.14 5.89
CA ALA A 92 7.60 6.59 5.96
C ALA A 92 6.79 7.15 4.78
N LYS A 93 5.83 8.03 5.06
CA LYS A 93 5.17 8.83 4.02
C LYS A 93 6.32 9.49 3.25
N PRO A 94 6.51 9.21 1.94
CA PRO A 94 7.56 9.87 1.19
C PRO A 94 7.37 11.37 1.34
N ALA A 95 8.47 12.10 1.52
CA ALA A 95 8.44 13.54 1.72
C ALA A 95 7.55 14.21 0.67
N ALA A 96 6.82 15.25 1.07
CA ALA A 96 6.05 16.06 0.12
C ALA A 96 6.99 16.49 -1.03
N GLY A 97 6.59 16.20 -2.28
CA GLY A 97 7.44 16.39 -3.46
C GLY A 97 8.05 15.11 -4.05
N LEU A 98 7.97 13.96 -3.37
CA LEU A 98 8.41 12.66 -3.91
C LEU A 98 7.25 11.74 -4.27
N ARG A 99 6.03 12.26 -4.46
CA ARG A 99 4.88 11.48 -4.93
C ARG A 99 4.05 12.27 -5.91
N ALA A 100 3.62 11.63 -6.98
CA ALA A 100 2.63 12.19 -7.89
C ALA A 100 1.76 11.11 -8.54
N VAL A 101 0.67 11.56 -9.14
CA VAL A 101 -0.18 10.76 -10.02
C VAL A 101 -0.17 11.38 -11.41
N LEU A 102 -0.10 10.55 -12.45
CA LEU A 102 -0.25 10.96 -13.85
C LEU A 102 -1.43 10.21 -14.49
N LEU A 103 -2.27 10.93 -15.20
CA LEU A 103 -3.24 10.40 -16.18
C LEU A 103 -2.86 10.91 -17.56
N ASP A 104 -2.46 10.00 -18.44
CA ASP A 104 -2.10 10.26 -19.84
C ASP A 104 -2.33 8.94 -20.60
N ASP A 105 -2.75 8.96 -21.86
CA ASP A 105 -2.93 7.72 -22.63
C ASP A 105 -1.68 7.31 -23.43
N ASP A 106 -0.68 8.20 -23.54
CA ASP A 106 0.57 7.99 -24.27
C ASP A 106 1.59 7.18 -23.44
N PRO A 107 1.94 5.95 -23.89
CA PRO A 107 2.95 5.14 -23.23
C PRO A 107 4.34 5.79 -23.13
N LEU A 108 4.70 6.69 -24.05
CA LEU A 108 5.97 7.40 -24.04
C LEU A 108 6.03 8.43 -22.91
N VAL A 109 4.95 9.17 -22.66
CA VAL A 109 4.85 10.10 -21.54
C VAL A 109 4.99 9.33 -20.22
N HIS A 110 4.28 8.21 -20.08
CA HIS A 110 4.41 7.32 -18.92
C HIS A 110 5.84 6.81 -18.72
N MET A 111 6.53 6.45 -19.79
CA MET A 111 7.92 5.99 -19.73
C MET A 111 8.84 7.11 -19.24
N ASN A 112 8.73 8.31 -19.83
CA ASN A 112 9.53 9.47 -19.46
C ASN A 112 9.36 9.83 -17.98
N TRP A 113 8.10 9.93 -17.53
CA TRP A 113 7.77 10.24 -16.15
C TRP A 113 8.26 9.18 -15.16
N ARG A 114 8.15 7.89 -15.50
CA ARG A 114 8.69 6.81 -14.65
C ARG A 114 10.21 6.86 -14.55
N MET A 115 10.91 7.21 -15.61
CA MET A 115 12.37 7.37 -15.57
C MET A 115 12.78 8.54 -14.68
N ALA A 116 12.13 9.70 -14.82
CA ALA A 116 12.38 10.88 -14.00
C ALA A 116 12.07 10.62 -12.51
N ALA A 117 10.89 10.04 -12.21
CA ALA A 117 10.52 9.67 -10.84
C ALA A 117 11.54 8.71 -10.22
N LYS A 118 11.98 7.70 -10.97
CA LYS A 118 12.99 6.75 -10.51
C LYS A 118 14.34 7.42 -10.24
N ALA A 119 14.79 8.33 -11.10
CA ALA A 119 16.03 9.08 -10.91
C ALA A 119 15.98 9.97 -9.65
N ALA A 120 14.83 10.56 -9.38
CA ALA A 120 14.58 11.41 -8.22
C ALA A 120 14.24 10.64 -6.93
N GLY A 121 14.07 9.32 -6.99
CA GLY A 121 13.59 8.52 -5.86
C GLY A 121 12.13 8.80 -5.46
N ALA A 122 11.32 9.32 -6.39
CA ALA A 122 9.91 9.58 -6.21
C ALA A 122 9.04 8.36 -6.51
N GLU A 123 7.87 8.28 -5.87
CA GLU A 123 6.81 7.35 -6.21
C GLU A 123 5.87 7.98 -7.23
N LEU A 124 5.61 7.28 -8.32
CA LEU A 124 4.70 7.73 -9.36
C LEU A 124 3.67 6.66 -9.63
N ASN A 125 2.40 7.02 -9.48
CA ASN A 125 1.29 6.21 -9.97
C ASN A 125 0.87 6.77 -11.33
N THR A 126 0.77 5.91 -12.33
CA THR A 126 0.37 6.32 -13.68
C THR A 126 -0.86 5.53 -14.11
N TYR A 127 -1.84 6.20 -14.69
CA TYR A 127 -3.09 5.60 -15.17
C TYR A 127 -3.27 5.93 -16.64
N LYS A 128 -3.64 4.94 -17.45
CA LYS A 128 -3.82 5.16 -18.90
C LYS A 128 -5.20 5.73 -19.22
N THR A 129 -6.19 5.38 -18.40
CA THR A 129 -7.58 5.73 -18.66
C THR A 129 -8.23 6.40 -17.46
N PRO A 130 -9.22 7.28 -17.68
CA PRO A 130 -9.98 7.90 -16.58
C PRO A 130 -10.61 6.85 -15.65
N ARG A 131 -11.05 5.73 -16.22
CA ARG A 131 -11.66 4.62 -15.47
C ARG A 131 -10.68 3.99 -14.48
N GLU A 132 -9.42 3.79 -14.88
CA GLU A 132 -8.38 3.26 -13.99
C GLU A 132 -8.09 4.23 -12.84
N LEU A 133 -7.97 5.53 -13.14
CA LEU A 133 -7.78 6.56 -12.12
C LEU A 133 -8.97 6.61 -11.16
N ALA A 134 -10.21 6.59 -11.66
CA ALA A 134 -11.42 6.62 -10.85
C ALA A 134 -11.49 5.43 -9.88
N ALA A 135 -11.07 4.23 -10.30
CA ALA A 135 -11.01 3.06 -9.43
C ALA A 135 -9.99 3.21 -8.30
N ALA A 136 -8.86 3.90 -8.56
CA ALA A 136 -7.84 4.17 -7.55
C ALA A 136 -8.16 5.40 -6.68
N ALA A 137 -8.96 6.34 -7.16
CA ALA A 137 -9.22 7.63 -6.52
C ALA A 137 -9.77 7.50 -5.09
N ALA A 138 -10.44 6.40 -4.75
CA ALA A 138 -10.95 6.15 -3.40
C ALA A 138 -9.84 6.00 -2.34
N THR A 139 -8.63 5.57 -2.73
CA THR A 139 -7.52 5.30 -1.80
C THR A 139 -6.40 6.34 -1.89
N LEU A 140 -6.46 7.25 -2.86
CA LEU A 140 -5.47 8.29 -3.04
C LEU A 140 -5.66 9.44 -2.03
N PRO A 141 -4.56 10.01 -1.49
CA PRO A 141 -4.63 11.24 -0.71
C PRO A 141 -5.22 12.38 -1.54
N ARG A 142 -6.04 13.23 -0.92
CA ARG A 142 -6.69 14.37 -1.60
C ARG A 142 -5.72 15.53 -1.91
N ASP A 143 -4.60 15.57 -1.19
CA ASP A 143 -3.51 16.53 -1.34
C ASP A 143 -2.39 16.02 -2.28
N ILE A 144 -2.57 14.88 -2.96
CA ILE A 144 -1.55 14.35 -3.86
C ILE A 144 -1.45 15.20 -5.14
N PRO A 145 -0.23 15.58 -5.59
CA PRO A 145 -0.05 16.20 -6.89
C PRO A 145 -0.57 15.28 -8.00
N LEU A 146 -1.58 15.75 -8.72
CA LEU A 146 -2.26 15.03 -9.78
C LEU A 146 -2.05 15.76 -11.10
N TYR A 147 -1.46 15.08 -12.07
CA TYR A 147 -1.21 15.58 -13.41
C TYR A 147 -2.14 14.87 -14.39
N ILE A 148 -2.86 15.63 -15.21
CA ILE A 148 -3.85 15.12 -16.15
C ILE A 148 -3.53 15.69 -17.53
N ASP A 149 -3.41 14.84 -18.55
CA ASP A 149 -3.33 15.30 -19.93
C ASP A 149 -4.66 15.90 -20.38
N SER A 150 -4.60 17.00 -21.12
CA SER A 150 -5.80 17.65 -21.64
C SER A 150 -6.51 16.84 -22.72
N GLU A 151 -5.74 16.07 -23.50
CA GLU A 151 -6.25 15.31 -24.64
C GLU A 151 -6.05 13.82 -24.41
N LEU A 152 -7.10 13.12 -23.98
CA LEU A 152 -7.05 11.69 -23.75
C LEU A 152 -7.72 10.93 -24.90
N ALA A 153 -7.41 9.64 -25.01
CA ALA A 153 -8.05 8.73 -25.96
C ALA A 153 -9.60 8.78 -25.90
N ASP A 154 -10.22 8.38 -27.02
CA ASP A 154 -11.69 8.32 -27.18
C ASP A 154 -12.42 9.65 -26.99
N GLY A 155 -11.72 10.78 -27.14
CA GLY A 155 -12.29 12.13 -27.04
C GLY A 155 -12.57 12.57 -25.60
N ALA A 156 -12.06 11.83 -24.61
CA ALA A 156 -12.14 12.24 -23.22
C ALA A 156 -11.29 13.51 -22.99
N LYS A 157 -11.89 14.49 -22.33
CA LYS A 157 -11.24 15.77 -22.04
C LYS A 157 -10.68 15.77 -20.62
N GLY A 158 -9.41 16.16 -20.50
CA GLY A 158 -8.75 16.25 -19.20
C GLY A 158 -9.45 17.21 -18.25
N GLU A 159 -9.98 18.33 -18.75
CA GLU A 159 -10.67 19.34 -17.95
C GLU A 159 -11.93 18.81 -17.26
N ASP A 160 -12.70 17.95 -17.93
CA ASP A 160 -13.92 17.36 -17.36
C ASP A 160 -13.56 16.41 -16.20
N ILE A 161 -12.51 15.60 -16.39
CA ILE A 161 -12.00 14.68 -15.37
C ILE A 161 -11.39 15.45 -14.18
N ALA A 162 -10.68 16.54 -14.46
CA ALA A 162 -10.13 17.42 -13.44
C ALA A 162 -11.25 18.00 -12.56
N ALA A 163 -12.34 18.47 -13.17
CA ALA A 163 -13.49 19.02 -12.45
C ALA A 163 -14.15 17.95 -11.56
N GLU A 164 -14.38 16.74 -12.10
CA GLU A 164 -14.92 15.63 -11.31
C GLU A 164 -14.04 15.25 -10.11
N LEU A 165 -12.72 15.30 -10.25
CA LEU A 165 -11.79 14.98 -9.18
C LEU A 165 -11.71 16.12 -8.16
N HIS A 166 -11.78 17.36 -8.61
CA HIS A 166 -11.87 18.51 -7.72
C HIS A 166 -13.14 18.43 -6.84
N ASP A 167 -14.29 18.07 -7.42
CA ASP A 167 -15.54 17.87 -6.68
C ASP A 167 -15.45 16.70 -5.67
N LYS A 168 -14.58 15.73 -5.92
CA LYS A 168 -14.24 14.63 -4.99
C LYS A 168 -13.22 15.04 -3.92
N GLY A 169 -12.79 16.30 -3.90
CA GLY A 169 -11.94 16.92 -2.90
C GLY A 169 -10.45 16.93 -3.22
N PHE A 170 -10.03 16.56 -4.44
CA PHE A 170 -8.61 16.71 -4.82
C PHE A 170 -8.26 18.19 -4.98
N SER A 171 -7.21 18.64 -4.29
CA SER A 171 -6.86 20.07 -4.22
C SER A 171 -5.61 20.46 -5.01
N ASP A 172 -4.80 19.48 -5.44
CA ASP A 172 -3.55 19.73 -6.18
C ASP A 172 -3.61 19.10 -7.57
N ILE A 173 -4.36 19.74 -8.47
CA ILE A 173 -4.59 19.26 -9.83
C ILE A 173 -3.86 20.18 -10.82
N THR A 174 -3.09 19.58 -11.72
CA THR A 174 -2.34 20.25 -12.77
C THR A 174 -2.69 19.64 -14.13
N MET A 175 -3.06 20.49 -15.08
CA MET A 175 -3.17 20.11 -16.48
C MET A 175 -1.76 20.02 -17.09
N ALA A 176 -1.35 18.84 -17.54
CA ALA A 176 -0.08 18.59 -18.20
C ALA A 176 -0.30 18.68 -19.73
N THR A 177 -0.07 19.84 -20.31
CA THR A 177 -0.52 20.14 -21.68
C THR A 177 0.43 21.08 -22.42
N GLY A 178 0.37 21.06 -23.74
CA GLY A 178 1.03 22.06 -24.60
C GLY A 178 0.22 23.36 -24.75
N HIS A 179 -1.02 23.41 -24.24
CA HIS A 179 -1.85 24.60 -24.30
C HIS A 179 -1.48 25.63 -23.24
N GLY A 180 -1.67 26.91 -23.56
CA GLY A 180 -1.50 28.00 -22.61
C GLY A 180 -2.58 28.00 -21.52
N PRO A 181 -2.31 28.64 -20.36
CA PRO A 181 -3.25 28.73 -19.23
C PRO A 181 -4.58 29.39 -19.59
N ASP A 182 -4.60 30.28 -20.60
CA ASP A 182 -5.81 30.97 -21.06
C ASP A 182 -6.94 30.01 -21.47
N LYS A 183 -6.60 28.83 -22.01
CA LYS A 183 -7.59 27.79 -22.37
C LYS A 183 -8.38 27.31 -21.15
N PHE A 184 -7.75 27.33 -19.98
CA PHE A 184 -8.28 26.80 -18.73
C PHE A 184 -8.66 27.89 -17.72
N ALA A 185 -8.69 29.17 -18.13
CA ALA A 185 -8.97 30.31 -17.26
C ALA A 185 -10.36 30.24 -16.57
N HIS A 186 -11.29 29.44 -17.12
CA HIS A 186 -12.59 29.17 -16.51
C HIS A 186 -12.53 28.26 -15.27
N LEU A 187 -11.38 27.62 -15.00
CA LEU A 187 -11.12 26.75 -13.85
C LEU A 187 -10.00 27.37 -12.99
N PRO A 188 -10.31 28.36 -12.11
CA PRO A 188 -9.29 29.12 -11.39
C PRO A 188 -8.47 28.30 -10.37
N TRP A 189 -8.96 27.12 -9.99
CA TRP A 189 -8.29 26.19 -9.09
C TRP A 189 -7.29 25.27 -9.82
N LEU A 190 -7.35 25.19 -11.15
CA LEU A 190 -6.55 24.28 -11.96
C LEU A 190 -5.19 24.92 -12.29
N LYS A 191 -4.11 24.20 -11.97
CA LYS A 191 -2.76 24.58 -12.41
C LYS A 191 -2.55 24.12 -13.85
N VAL A 192 -1.66 24.78 -14.57
CA VAL A 192 -1.29 24.39 -15.95
C VAL A 192 0.23 24.33 -16.04
N SER A 193 0.75 23.22 -16.53
CA SER A 193 2.18 23.00 -16.79
C SER A 193 2.37 22.30 -18.13
N GLY A 194 3.60 22.31 -18.64
CA GLY A 194 3.98 21.44 -19.75
C GLY A 194 3.89 19.95 -19.39
N LYS A 195 4.18 19.10 -20.38
CA LYS A 195 4.16 17.62 -20.22
C LYS A 195 5.43 17.08 -19.57
N GLU A 196 6.33 17.95 -19.09
CA GLU A 196 7.54 17.54 -18.39
C GLU A 196 7.23 17.04 -16.97
N PRO A 197 7.91 15.97 -16.51
CA PRO A 197 7.84 15.54 -15.12
C PRO A 197 8.39 16.61 -14.19
N PRO A 198 7.79 16.84 -13.01
CA PRO A 198 8.20 17.89 -12.06
C PRO A 198 9.60 17.67 -11.45
N TRP A 199 10.21 16.52 -11.70
CA TRP A 199 11.54 16.14 -11.19
C TRP A 199 12.66 16.21 -12.23
N SER A 200 12.35 16.66 -13.45
CA SER A 200 13.30 16.76 -14.56
C SER A 200 14.12 18.04 -14.43
N ASN A 201 14.99 18.12 -13.42
CA ASN A 201 16.01 19.17 -13.28
C ASN A 201 17.41 18.59 -13.46
#